data_AF-A0A955Z0G0-F1
#
_entry.id   AF-A0A955Z0G0-F1
#
_cell.length_a   1.000
_cell.length_b   1.000
_cell.length_c   1.000
_cell.angle_alpha   90.00
_cell.angle_beta   90.00
_cell.angle_gamma   90.00
#
_symmetry.space_group_name_H-M   'P 1'
#
loop_
_entity.id
_entity.type
_entity.pdbx_description
1 polymer ?
#
loop_
_entity_poly.entity_id
_entity_poly.type
_entity_poly.pdbx_seq_one_letter_code
_entity_poly.pdbx_strand_id
1 'polypeptide(L)'
;MAVKKTKTKTTANGNGAGANGANGMPATTAQRLATILKSSRDIMRKDKGLSGEIDRIPVLTWIMFLKFLDDMESMRAEEAKLSGKKFKPAIEAPYRWRDWAAKEDGITGDELIAFINQEECRRPDGSKGPGLFAYLRALRGAEGGDRRDVIATVFKGTVNRMING
;
A
#
# COMPACT_ATOMS: atom_id res chain seq x y z
N MET A 1 -10.14 75.19 31.51
CA MET A 1 -9.73 74.88 30.11
C MET A 1 -8.73 73.73 30.18
N ALA A 2 -8.69 72.68 29.38
CA ALA A 2 -9.62 72.01 28.48
C ALA A 2 -9.01 70.61 28.25
N VAL A 3 -9.88 69.61 28.09
CA VAL A 3 -9.59 68.18 27.83
C VAL A 3 -8.98 67.95 26.44
N LYS A 4 -8.07 66.97 26.28
CA LYS A 4 -7.97 66.01 25.13
C LYS A 4 -6.71 65.11 25.29
N LYS A 5 -6.84 63.80 25.54
CA LYS A 5 -7.14 62.65 24.67
C LYS A 5 -5.89 61.88 24.22
N THR A 6 -5.92 60.60 24.61
CA THR A 6 -5.10 59.41 24.35
C THR A 6 -4.63 59.21 22.91
N LYS A 7 -3.42 58.63 22.72
CA LYS A 7 -3.17 57.60 21.70
C LYS A 7 -1.93 56.75 22.02
N THR A 8 -2.22 55.50 22.37
CA THR A 8 -1.37 54.33 22.52
C THR A 8 -0.77 53.90 21.18
N LYS A 9 0.53 53.57 21.13
CA LYS A 9 1.11 52.74 20.06
C LYS A 9 2.39 52.06 20.54
N THR A 10 2.25 50.88 21.16
CA THR A 10 3.35 49.93 21.30
C THR A 10 2.85 48.56 20.85
N THR A 11 3.51 48.08 19.81
CA THR A 11 3.36 46.80 19.13
C THR A 11 3.62 45.65 20.10
N ALA A 12 2.65 44.76 20.28
CA ALA A 12 2.86 43.45 20.88
C ALA A 12 2.19 42.39 20.00
N ASN A 13 3.03 41.44 19.62
CA ASN A 13 2.85 40.44 18.60
C ASN A 13 1.75 39.42 18.96
N GLY A 14 1.01 39.00 17.95
CA GLY A 14 -0.16 38.13 18.07
C GLY A 14 0.17 36.67 18.41
N ASN A 15 -0.79 36.09 19.11
CA ASN A 15 -1.00 34.68 19.44
C ASN A 15 -0.58 33.66 18.37
N GLY A 16 -0.13 32.50 18.84
CA GLY A 16 -0.04 31.28 18.07
C GLY A 16 0.49 30.11 18.90
N ALA A 17 -0.24 29.75 19.96
CA ALA A 17 0.00 28.52 20.73
C ALA A 17 -0.24 27.29 19.84
N GLY A 18 0.53 26.24 20.11
CA GLY A 18 0.79 25.13 19.19
C GLY A 18 -0.40 24.26 18.81
N ALA A 19 -0.27 23.69 17.61
CA ALA A 19 -0.82 22.39 17.26
C ALA A 19 0.21 21.69 16.37
N ASN A 20 1.04 20.87 17.00
CA ASN A 20 2.00 19.98 16.36
C ASN A 20 1.27 18.75 15.80
N GLY A 21 1.68 18.30 14.61
CA GLY A 21 1.61 16.89 14.24
C GLY A 21 0.50 16.45 13.30
N ALA A 22 0.48 16.94 12.06
CA ALA A 22 -0.14 16.24 10.94
C ALA A 22 0.85 16.20 9.76
N ASN A 23 1.96 15.48 9.93
CA ASN A 23 2.87 15.19 8.81
C ASN A 23 2.38 13.93 8.09
N GLY A 24 1.19 14.02 7.48
CA GLY A 24 0.79 13.08 6.44
C GLY A 24 1.59 13.41 5.19
N MET A 25 2.39 12.47 4.69
CA MET A 25 3.03 12.65 3.38
C MET A 25 1.97 13.09 2.36
N PRO A 26 2.24 14.10 1.52
CA PRO A 26 1.26 14.56 0.55
C PRO A 26 0.84 13.38 -0.31
N ALA A 27 -0.48 13.19 -0.44
CA ALA A 27 -1.04 12.14 -1.29
C ALA A 27 -0.36 12.16 -2.66
N THR A 28 -0.01 10.98 -3.16
CA THR A 28 0.73 10.89 -4.43
C THR A 28 -0.13 11.51 -5.53
N THR A 29 0.34 12.59 -6.13
CA THR A 29 -0.42 13.33 -7.14
C THR A 29 -0.67 12.46 -8.38
N ALA A 30 -1.72 12.75 -9.13
CA ALA A 30 -2.03 12.04 -10.37
C ALA A 30 -0.83 12.02 -11.35
N GLN A 31 -0.05 13.10 -11.41
CA GLN A 31 1.19 13.16 -12.21
C GLN A 31 2.31 12.26 -11.67
N ARG A 32 2.47 12.14 -10.35
CA ARG A 32 3.45 11.21 -9.75
C ARG A 32 3.02 9.76 -9.98
N LEU A 33 1.75 9.43 -9.81
CA LEU A 33 1.21 8.11 -10.12
C LEU A 33 1.39 7.75 -11.61
N ALA A 34 1.08 8.67 -12.52
CA ALA A 34 1.28 8.46 -13.96
C ALA A 34 2.75 8.23 -14.31
N THR A 35 3.67 8.95 -13.66
CA THR A 35 5.12 8.80 -13.85
C THR A 35 5.60 7.44 -13.34
N ILE A 36 5.16 7.02 -12.15
CA ILE A 36 5.48 5.72 -11.56
C ILE A 36 4.93 4.59 -12.43
N LEU A 37 3.68 4.69 -12.87
CA LEU A 37 3.08 3.72 -13.78
C LEU A 37 3.85 3.62 -15.09
N LYS A 38 4.25 4.76 -15.66
CA LYS A 38 5.05 4.80 -16.90
C LYS A 38 6.43 4.16 -16.70
N SER A 39 7.15 4.50 -15.63
CA SER A 39 8.46 3.90 -15.34
C SER A 39 8.36 2.39 -15.07
N SER A 40 7.33 1.94 -14.33
CA SER A 40 7.11 0.52 -14.10
C SER A 40 6.79 -0.22 -15.41
N ARG A 41 5.95 0.36 -16.28
CA ARG A 41 5.69 -0.18 -17.63
C ARG A 41 6.96 -0.27 -18.48
N ASP A 42 7.85 0.71 -18.37
CA ASP A 42 9.11 0.75 -19.12
C ASP A 42 10.13 -0.29 -18.60
N ILE A 43 10.12 -0.60 -17.31
CA ILE A 43 10.89 -1.72 -16.75
C ILE A 43 10.31 -3.06 -17.24
N MET A 44 8.98 -3.22 -17.18
CA MET A 44 8.27 -4.41 -17.64
C MET A 44 8.36 -4.64 -19.16
N ARG A 45 8.73 -3.63 -19.96
CA ARG A 45 9.03 -3.79 -21.38
C ARG A 45 10.25 -4.66 -21.66
N LYS A 46 11.16 -4.79 -20.68
CA LYS A 46 12.37 -5.61 -20.77
C LYS A 46 12.11 -7.07 -20.38
N ASP A 47 10.93 -7.37 -19.82
CA ASP A 47 10.55 -8.73 -19.45
C ASP A 47 10.09 -9.52 -20.69
N LYS A 48 10.74 -10.67 -20.93
CA LYS A 48 10.46 -11.56 -22.08
C LYS A 48 9.09 -12.26 -21.98
N GLY A 49 8.47 -12.27 -20.80
CA GLY A 49 7.16 -12.87 -20.54
C GLY A 49 5.95 -11.98 -20.85
N LEU A 50 6.15 -10.69 -21.14
CA LEU A 50 5.06 -9.73 -21.34
C LEU A 50 5.00 -9.25 -22.80
N SER A 51 4.07 -9.81 -23.58
CA SER A 51 3.89 -9.56 -25.01
C SER A 51 3.02 -8.32 -25.26
N GLY A 52 3.53 -7.16 -24.85
CA GLY A 52 2.90 -5.86 -25.11
C GLY A 52 2.07 -5.29 -23.95
N GLU A 53 1.30 -4.25 -24.23
CA GLU A 53 0.55 -3.50 -23.21
C GLU A 53 -0.60 -4.30 -22.59
N ILE A 54 -1.18 -5.22 -23.36
CA ILE A 54 -2.28 -6.09 -22.93
C ILE A 54 -1.89 -7.03 -21.79
N ASP A 55 -0.62 -7.46 -21.72
CA ASP A 55 -0.10 -8.29 -20.62
C ASP A 55 0.39 -7.46 -19.43
N ARG A 56 0.83 -6.22 -19.67
CA ARG A 56 1.39 -5.33 -18.63
C ARG A 56 0.31 -4.69 -17.75
N ILE A 57 -0.83 -4.35 -18.33
CA ILE A 57 -1.94 -3.74 -17.59
C ILE A 57 -2.40 -4.65 -16.44
N PRO A 58 -2.75 -5.94 -16.66
CA PRO A 58 -3.16 -6.83 -15.58
C PRO A 58 -2.11 -6.96 -14.47
N VAL A 59 -0.82 -6.99 -14.82
CA VAL A 59 0.26 -7.08 -13.85
C VAL A 59 0.33 -5.82 -12.97
N LEU A 60 0.26 -4.63 -13.57
CA LEU A 60 0.23 -3.39 -12.80
C LEU A 60 -1.04 -3.26 -11.97
N THR A 61 -2.17 -3.75 -12.47
CA THR A 61 -3.45 -3.70 -11.75
C THR A 61 -3.37 -4.42 -10.42
N TRP A 62 -2.86 -5.66 -10.36
CA TRP A 62 -2.80 -6.39 -9.09
C TRP A 62 -1.74 -5.82 -8.14
N ILE A 63 -0.61 -5.36 -8.65
CA ILE A 63 0.45 -4.71 -7.85
C ILE A 63 -0.11 -3.45 -7.19
N MET A 64 -0.75 -2.57 -7.97
CA MET A 64 -1.36 -1.35 -7.47
C MET A 64 -2.50 -1.64 -6.51
N PHE A 65 -3.31 -2.66 -6.79
CA PHE A 65 -4.36 -3.11 -5.88
C PHE A 65 -3.80 -3.48 -4.50
N LEU A 66 -2.72 -4.26 -4.43
CA LEU A 66 -2.10 -4.62 -3.15
C LEU A 66 -1.51 -3.43 -2.42
N LYS A 67 -0.87 -2.49 -3.13
CA LYS A 67 -0.36 -1.24 -2.54
C LYS A 67 -1.49 -0.42 -1.91
N PHE A 68 -2.56 -0.17 -2.66
CA PHE A 68 -3.70 0.61 -2.17
C PHE A 68 -4.44 -0.09 -1.02
N LEU A 69 -4.56 -1.41 -1.10
CA LEU A 69 -5.15 -2.20 -0.02
C LEU A 69 -4.34 -2.05 1.28
N ASP A 70 -3.01 -2.14 1.23
CA ASP A 70 -2.15 -1.99 2.41
C ASP A 70 -2.16 -0.57 2.98
N ASP A 71 -2.22 0.46 2.13
CA ASP A 71 -2.37 1.86 2.58
C ASP A 71 -3.69 2.07 3.31
N MET A 72 -4.80 1.61 2.72
CA MET A 72 -6.13 1.69 3.32
C MET A 72 -6.19 0.89 4.63
N GLU A 73 -5.56 -0.29 4.70
CA GLU A 73 -5.48 -1.08 5.94
C GLU A 73 -4.65 -0.39 7.02
N SER A 74 -3.60 0.35 6.65
CA SER A 74 -2.82 1.16 7.60
C SER A 74 -3.69 2.23 8.26
N MET A 75 -4.44 2.97 7.44
CA MET A 75 -5.33 4.03 7.93
C MET A 75 -6.40 3.44 8.87
N ARG A 76 -7.02 2.32 8.48
CA ARG A 76 -8.03 1.64 9.32
C ARG A 76 -7.45 1.11 10.63
N ALA A 77 -6.22 0.60 10.61
CA ALA A 77 -5.54 0.15 11.83
C ALA A 77 -5.29 1.33 12.78
N GLU A 78 -4.92 2.49 12.25
CA GLU A 78 -4.75 3.73 13.01
C GLU A 78 -6.08 4.24 13.59
N GLU A 79 -7.13 4.30 12.78
CA GLU A 79 -8.48 4.68 13.21
C GLU A 79 -9.04 3.76 14.31
N ALA A 80 -8.85 2.45 14.15
CA ALA A 80 -9.25 1.47 15.16
C ALA A 80 -8.49 1.64 16.48
N LYS A 81 -7.18 1.92 16.39
CA LYS A 81 -6.34 2.22 17.56
C LYS A 81 -6.82 3.47 18.28
N LEU A 82 -7.13 4.54 17.54
CA LEU A 82 -7.64 5.80 18.11
C LEU A 82 -9.04 5.63 18.73
N SER A 83 -9.88 4.79 18.15
CA SER A 83 -11.23 4.52 18.65
C SER A 83 -11.31 3.38 19.69
N GLY A 84 -10.17 2.77 20.06
CA GLY A 84 -10.11 1.64 21.00
C GLY A 84 -10.81 0.37 20.49
N LYS A 85 -11.04 0.24 19.18
CA LYS A 85 -11.71 -0.91 18.57
C LYS A 85 -10.69 -1.99 18.20
N LYS A 86 -11.14 -3.25 18.22
CA LYS A 86 -10.35 -4.37 17.69
C LYS A 86 -10.26 -4.25 16.17
N PHE A 87 -9.04 -4.27 15.63
CA PHE A 87 -8.78 -4.30 14.20
C PHE A 87 -8.38 -5.71 13.77
N LYS A 88 -9.03 -6.24 12.73
CA LYS A 88 -8.65 -7.51 12.10
C LYS A 88 -8.17 -7.23 10.67
N PRO A 89 -6.88 -7.45 10.36
CA PRO A 89 -6.36 -7.17 9.03
C PRO A 89 -7.00 -8.09 7.97
N ALA A 90 -7.13 -7.57 6.75
CA ALA A 90 -7.59 -8.37 5.62
C ALA A 90 -6.51 -9.36 5.14
N ILE A 91 -5.27 -8.90 5.13
CA ILE A 91 -4.07 -9.67 4.77
C ILE A 91 -3.15 -9.67 5.99
N GLU A 92 -2.73 -10.84 6.41
CA GLU A 92 -1.84 -11.02 7.55
C GLU A 92 -0.37 -11.03 7.12
N ALA A 93 0.53 -10.80 8.06
CA ALA A 93 1.95 -10.99 7.83
C ALA A 93 2.25 -12.47 7.49
N PRO A 94 3.23 -12.78 6.62
CA PRO A 94 4.15 -11.88 5.92
C PRO A 94 3.67 -11.47 4.50
N TYR A 95 2.36 -11.48 4.23
CA TYR A 95 1.81 -11.29 2.88
C TYR A 95 1.42 -9.84 2.56
N ARG A 96 1.50 -8.92 3.52
CA ARG A 96 1.13 -7.51 3.31
C ARG A 96 2.19 -6.84 2.45
N TRP A 97 1.78 -5.84 1.66
CA TRP A 97 2.70 -5.08 0.79
C TRP A 97 3.94 -4.59 1.56
N ARG A 98 3.75 -4.02 2.76
CA ARG A 98 4.85 -3.56 3.62
C ARG A 98 5.86 -4.63 4.05
N ASP A 99 5.48 -5.91 4.05
CA ASP A 99 6.32 -6.99 4.56
C ASP A 99 7.33 -7.47 3.52
N TRP A 100 6.96 -7.43 2.23
CA TRP A 100 7.76 -8.00 1.13
C TRP A 100 8.17 -6.99 0.05
N ALA A 101 7.36 -5.96 -0.23
CA ALA A 101 7.57 -5.04 -1.35
C ALA A 101 8.10 -3.66 -0.94
N ALA A 102 7.99 -3.27 0.34
CA ALA A 102 8.37 -1.94 0.81
C ALA A 102 9.82 -1.82 1.29
N LYS A 103 10.56 -2.93 1.34
CA LYS A 103 11.96 -2.97 1.79
C LYS A 103 12.89 -2.84 0.58
N GLU A 104 13.86 -1.95 0.63
CA GLU A 104 14.85 -1.78 -0.44
C GLU A 104 15.76 -3.01 -0.59
N ASP A 105 16.01 -3.73 0.51
CA ASP A 105 16.75 -4.99 0.59
C ASP A 105 15.82 -6.23 0.65
N GLY A 106 14.61 -6.09 0.09
CA GLY A 106 13.61 -7.15 0.06
C GLY A 106 13.94 -8.32 -0.88
N ILE A 107 13.01 -9.28 -0.96
CA ILE A 107 13.12 -10.40 -1.88
C ILE A 107 13.05 -9.93 -3.34
N THR A 108 13.94 -10.44 -4.20
CA THR A 108 14.04 -10.07 -5.63
C THR A 108 14.32 -11.32 -6.48
N GLY A 109 14.30 -11.19 -7.81
CA GLY A 109 14.71 -12.27 -8.71
C GLY A 109 13.85 -13.52 -8.59
N ASP A 110 14.49 -14.68 -8.69
CA ASP A 110 13.84 -15.99 -8.64
C ASP A 110 13.10 -16.23 -7.31
N GLU A 111 13.60 -15.68 -6.20
CA GLU A 111 12.94 -15.78 -4.89
C GLU A 111 11.61 -15.01 -4.87
N LEU A 112 11.56 -13.83 -5.49
CA LEU A 112 10.34 -13.05 -5.63
C LEU A 112 9.32 -13.77 -6.53
N ILE A 113 9.76 -14.30 -7.67
CA ILE A 113 8.90 -15.06 -8.58
C ILE A 113 8.36 -16.32 -7.89
N ALA A 114 9.21 -17.03 -7.14
CA ALA A 114 8.79 -18.18 -6.35
C ALA A 114 7.76 -17.80 -5.28
N PHE A 115 8.00 -16.72 -4.54
CA PHE A 115 7.07 -16.22 -3.53
C PHE A 115 5.71 -15.85 -4.13
N ILE A 116 5.66 -15.22 -5.30
CA ILE A 116 4.39 -14.82 -5.92
C ILE A 116 3.61 -16.04 -6.43
N ASN A 117 4.29 -16.95 -7.16
CA ASN A 117 3.65 -17.93 -8.03
C ASN A 117 3.48 -19.32 -7.40
N GLN A 118 4.33 -19.73 -6.47
CA GLN A 118 4.33 -21.11 -5.98
C GLN A 118 3.22 -21.35 -4.95
N GLU A 119 2.68 -22.56 -4.96
CA GLU A 119 1.74 -23.02 -3.92
C GLU A 119 2.44 -23.15 -2.56
N GLU A 120 3.75 -23.37 -2.52
CA GLU A 120 4.58 -23.36 -1.32
C GLU A 120 5.98 -22.82 -1.64
N CYS A 121 6.52 -21.93 -0.79
CA CYS A 121 7.82 -21.29 -0.98
C CYS A 121 8.47 -20.94 0.37
N ARG A 122 9.71 -20.43 0.32
CA ARG A 122 10.30 -19.68 1.42
C ARG A 122 9.81 -18.23 1.36
N ARG A 123 9.15 -17.77 2.42
CA ARG A 123 8.52 -16.46 2.52
C ARG A 123 9.55 -15.38 2.89
N PRO A 124 9.21 -14.08 2.71
CA PRO A 124 10.10 -12.96 3.05
C PRO A 124 10.57 -12.92 4.52
N ASP A 125 9.83 -13.55 5.44
CA ASP A 125 10.22 -13.67 6.85
C ASP A 125 11.14 -14.88 7.13
N GLY A 126 11.52 -15.62 6.09
CA GLY A 126 12.35 -16.83 6.16
C GLY A 126 11.57 -18.11 6.48
N SER A 127 10.28 -18.03 6.80
CA SER A 127 9.42 -19.19 7.08
C SER A 127 9.01 -19.91 5.78
N LYS A 128 8.49 -21.14 5.91
CA LYS A 128 7.91 -21.89 4.79
C LYS A 128 6.39 -21.81 4.79
N GLY A 129 5.79 -21.79 3.61
CA GLY A 129 4.37 -22.06 3.39
C GLY A 129 3.86 -21.39 2.12
N PRO A 130 2.57 -21.04 2.03
CA PRO A 130 1.99 -20.71 0.74
C PRO A 130 2.61 -19.46 0.13
N GLY A 131 2.76 -19.44 -1.20
CA GLY A 131 3.09 -18.21 -1.92
C GLY A 131 1.95 -17.20 -1.84
N LEU A 132 2.24 -15.98 -2.29
CA LEU A 132 1.33 -14.83 -2.21
C LEU A 132 -0.01 -15.12 -2.89
N PHE A 133 -0.01 -15.62 -4.13
CA PHE A 133 -1.26 -15.85 -4.84
C PHE A 133 -2.06 -16.99 -4.23
N ALA A 134 -1.39 -18.07 -3.80
CA ALA A 134 -2.03 -19.17 -3.09
C ALA A 134 -2.71 -18.69 -1.79
N TYR A 135 -2.00 -17.88 -1.00
CA TYR A 135 -2.54 -17.26 0.22
C TYR A 135 -3.76 -16.38 -0.09
N LEU A 136 -3.65 -15.46 -1.06
CA LEU A 136 -4.72 -14.51 -1.38
C LEU A 136 -5.98 -15.22 -1.89
N ARG A 137 -5.83 -16.26 -2.72
CA ARG A 137 -6.94 -17.09 -3.23
C ARG A 137 -7.65 -17.89 -2.13
N ALA A 138 -6.94 -18.20 -1.05
CA ALA A 138 -7.45 -18.98 0.07
C ALA A 138 -8.09 -18.12 1.18
N LEU A 139 -8.04 -16.78 1.08
CA LEU A 139 -8.67 -15.89 2.04
C LEU A 139 -10.17 -16.18 2.19
N ARG A 140 -10.64 -16.19 3.45
CA ARG A 140 -12.06 -16.33 3.79
C ARG A 140 -12.49 -15.31 4.82
N GLY A 141 -13.64 -14.68 4.58
CA GLY A 141 -14.29 -13.82 5.54
C GLY A 141 -14.80 -14.57 6.76
N ALA A 142 -15.08 -13.84 7.83
CA ALA A 142 -15.73 -14.38 9.02
C ALA A 142 -17.20 -13.96 8.97
N GLU A 143 -18.11 -14.88 9.30
CA GLU A 143 -19.54 -14.61 9.51
C GLU A 143 -20.33 -14.11 8.28
N GLY A 144 -20.29 -14.86 7.17
CA GLY A 144 -21.23 -14.66 6.05
C GLY A 144 -20.71 -13.80 4.88
N GLY A 145 -19.44 -13.40 4.93
CA GLY A 145 -18.74 -12.74 3.84
C GLY A 145 -18.17 -11.39 4.28
N ASP A 146 -16.86 -11.20 4.11
CA ASP A 146 -16.23 -9.90 4.28
C ASP A 146 -15.28 -9.59 3.11
N ARG A 147 -14.57 -8.46 3.20
CA ARG A 147 -13.60 -8.01 2.18
C ARG A 147 -12.57 -9.07 1.76
N ARG A 148 -12.26 -10.04 2.63
CA ARG A 148 -11.35 -11.15 2.34
C ARG A 148 -11.87 -12.05 1.24
N ASP A 149 -13.18 -12.28 1.17
CA ASP A 149 -13.79 -13.08 0.09
C ASP A 149 -13.76 -12.35 -1.25
N VAL A 150 -13.89 -11.02 -1.23
CA VAL A 150 -13.74 -10.18 -2.42
C VAL A 150 -12.29 -10.23 -2.92
N ILE A 151 -11.31 -10.09 -2.03
CA ILE A 151 -9.88 -10.23 -2.37
C ILE A 151 -9.62 -11.61 -2.97
N ALA A 152 -10.09 -12.68 -2.32
CA ALA A 152 -9.94 -14.04 -2.84
C ALA A 152 -10.54 -14.20 -4.24
N THR A 153 -11.70 -13.61 -4.49
CA THR A 153 -12.38 -13.66 -5.79
C THR A 153 -11.59 -12.95 -6.88
N VAL A 154 -11.03 -11.77 -6.61
CA VAL A 154 -10.17 -11.05 -7.55
C VAL A 154 -8.93 -11.87 -7.92
N PHE A 155 -8.27 -12.48 -6.92
CA PHE A 155 -7.02 -13.22 -7.14
C PHE A 155 -7.22 -14.63 -7.71
N LYS A 156 -8.44 -15.18 -7.72
CA LYS A 156 -8.77 -16.40 -8.48
C LYS A 156 -8.68 -16.19 -9.99
N GLY A 157 -9.03 -14.99 -10.48
CA GLY A 157 -8.92 -14.62 -11.90
C GLY A 157 -7.58 -14.00 -12.29
N THR A 158 -6.70 -13.74 -11.31
CA THR A 158 -5.42 -13.06 -11.54
C THR A 158 -4.29 -14.08 -11.73
N VAL A 159 -3.46 -13.84 -12.75
CA VAL A 159 -2.26 -14.62 -13.05
C VAL A 159 -1.09 -13.67 -13.18
N ASN A 160 0.03 -14.01 -12.54
CA ASN A 160 1.28 -13.29 -12.72
C ASN A 160 2.00 -13.87 -13.94
N ARG A 161 2.30 -13.02 -14.92
CA ARG A 161 2.98 -13.38 -16.18
C ARG A 161 4.43 -12.88 -16.24
N MET A 162 4.94 -12.27 -15.17
CA MET A 162 6.34 -11.86 -15.11
C MET A 162 7.24 -13.09 -15.02
N ILE A 163 8.29 -13.10 -15.84
CA ILE A 163 9.29 -14.17 -15.87
C ILE A 163 10.58 -13.71 -15.21
N ASN A 164 10.86 -12.40 -15.22
CA ASN A 164 12.04 -11.83 -14.56
C ASN A 164 11.58 -11.03 -13.33
N GLY A 165 12.16 -11.34 -12.16
CA GLY A 165 11.92 -10.65 -10.89
C GLY A 165 13.10 -9.80 -10.43
#